data_AF-A0A7W1W269-F1
#
_entry.id   AF-A0A7W1W269-F1
#
_cell.length_a   1.000
_cell.length_b   1.000
_cell.length_c   1.000
_cell.angle_alpha   90.00
_cell.angle_beta   90.00
_cell.angle_gamma   90.00
#
_symmetry.space_group_name_H-M   'P 1'
#
loop_
_entity.id
_entity.type
_entity.pdbx_description
1 polymer ?
#
loop_
_entity_poly.entity_id
_entity_poly.type
_entity_poly.pdbx_seq_one_letter_code
_entity_poly.pdbx_strand_id
1 'polypeptide(L)'
;MKVLRLSVLVLLFFSAASLLGQSPVFDTASYAMPHPAGWGKEIFPIPIEFAPAIPYTGQEELRFAPGWGDSTSAEYWSYAYVWFINGQPDITQEGMEQNLQQYYT
;
A
#
# COMPACT_ATOMS: atom_id res chain seq x y z
N MET A 1 38.67 -29.62 4.39
CA MET A 1 38.41 -28.72 3.23
C MET A 1 37.03 -28.85 2.58
N LYS A 2 36.28 -29.97 2.69
CA LYS A 2 34.91 -30.07 2.15
C LYS A 2 33.85 -29.33 2.99
N VAL A 3 33.98 -29.36 4.32
CA VAL A 3 33.01 -28.75 5.26
C VAL A 3 33.02 -27.22 5.20
N LEU A 4 34.20 -26.61 5.03
CA LEU A 4 34.38 -25.16 4.90
C LEU A 4 33.70 -24.57 3.64
N ARG A 5 33.58 -25.35 2.56
CA ARG A 5 32.90 -24.93 1.33
C ARG A 5 31.38 -24.97 1.45
N LEU A 6 30.83 -25.87 2.29
CA LEU A 6 29.39 -25.98 2.53
C LEU A 6 28.88 -24.84 3.42
N SER A 7 29.64 -24.43 4.43
CA SER A 7 29.29 -23.31 5.31
C SER A 7 29.22 -21.96 4.58
N VAL A 8 30.11 -21.72 3.62
CA VAL A 8 30.09 -20.49 2.79
C VAL A 8 28.88 -20.45 1.87
N LEU A 9 28.47 -21.59 1.30
CA LEU A 9 27.26 -21.70 0.46
C LEU A 9 25.97 -21.44 1.24
N VAL A 10 25.88 -21.91 2.49
CA VAL A 10 24.70 -21.67 3.36
C VAL A 10 24.60 -20.20 3.78
N LEU A 11 25.72 -19.55 4.09
CA LEU A 11 25.76 -18.12 4.41
C LEU A 11 25.39 -17.22 3.22
N LEU A 12 25.78 -17.61 1.99
CA LEU A 12 25.38 -16.91 0.76
C LEU A 12 23.87 -17.07 0.48
N PHE A 13 23.30 -18.23 0.78
CA PHE A 13 21.85 -18.46 0.61
C PHE A 13 21.01 -17.62 1.58
N PHE A 14 21.43 -17.48 2.85
CA PHE A 14 20.73 -16.63 3.81
C PHE A 14 20.79 -15.14 3.46
N SER A 15 21.90 -14.68 2.86
CA SER A 15 22.03 -13.27 2.45
C SER A 15 21.19 -12.93 1.20
N ALA A 16 20.98 -13.89 0.29
CA ALA A 16 20.14 -13.70 -0.89
C ALA A 16 18.64 -13.61 -0.55
N ALA A 17 18.18 -14.32 0.48
CA ALA A 17 16.78 -14.28 0.91
C ALA A 17 16.37 -12.90 1.45
N SER A 18 17.30 -12.14 2.05
CA SER A 18 17.04 -10.78 2.56
C SER A 18 16.79 -9.74 1.46
N LEU A 19 17.29 -9.97 0.24
CA LEU A 19 17.10 -9.06 -0.90
C LEU A 19 15.71 -9.22 -1.55
N LEU A 20 15.04 -10.35 -1.36
CA LEU A 20 13.73 -10.62 -1.97
C LEU A 20 12.54 -10.10 -1.14
N GLY A 21 12.78 -9.71 0.13
CA GLY A 21 11.74 -9.25 1.06
C GLY A 21 11.61 -7.73 1.20
N GLN A 22 12.35 -6.96 0.40
CA GLN A 22 12.26 -5.51 0.45
C GLN A 22 11.03 -5.05 -0.34
N SER A 23 9.90 -4.83 0.35
CA SER A 23 8.75 -4.16 -0.25
C SER A 23 9.22 -2.83 -0.84
N PRO A 24 8.86 -2.50 -2.09
CA PRO A 24 9.27 -1.24 -2.68
C PRO A 24 8.80 -0.08 -1.80
N VAL A 25 9.65 0.92 -1.61
CA VAL A 25 9.24 2.16 -0.93
C VAL A 25 8.37 2.92 -1.93
N PHE A 26 7.06 2.86 -1.73
CA PHE A 26 6.06 3.50 -2.61
C PHE A 26 5.66 4.90 -2.18
N ASP A 27 6.36 5.51 -1.21
CA ASP A 27 6.11 6.89 -0.80
C ASP A 27 6.82 7.88 -1.74
N THR A 28 6.34 7.98 -2.99
CA THR A 28 6.93 8.85 -4.03
C THR A 28 6.05 10.06 -4.36
N ALA A 29 4.90 10.16 -3.69
CA ALA A 29 3.98 11.27 -3.76
C ALA A 29 4.65 12.61 -3.44
N SER A 30 4.34 13.62 -4.27
CA SER A 30 4.81 15.01 -4.06
C SER A 30 3.83 15.86 -3.22
N TYR A 31 2.74 15.25 -2.73
CA TYR A 31 1.75 15.92 -1.89
C TYR A 31 1.96 15.60 -0.40
N ALA A 32 1.34 16.39 0.47
CA ALA A 32 1.26 16.11 1.90
C ALA A 32 -0.19 15.84 2.29
N MET A 33 -0.43 14.74 3.01
CA MET A 33 -1.71 14.45 3.66
C MET A 33 -1.53 14.58 5.18
N PRO A 34 -1.69 15.80 5.73
CA PRO A 34 -1.60 16.02 7.17
C PRO A 34 -2.71 15.27 7.89
N HIS A 35 -2.42 14.79 9.09
CA HIS A 35 -3.37 14.05 9.90
C HIS A 35 -3.16 14.36 11.39
N PRO A 36 -4.19 14.14 12.22
CA PRO A 36 -4.04 14.28 13.67
C PRO A 36 -3.00 13.29 14.22
N ALA A 37 -2.44 13.64 15.38
CA ALA A 37 -1.51 12.78 16.09
C ALA A 37 -2.17 11.42 16.41
N GLY A 38 -1.41 10.33 16.25
CA GLY A 38 -1.87 8.97 16.56
C GLY A 38 -2.65 8.28 15.45
N TRP A 39 -3.01 8.97 14.36
CA TRP A 39 -3.56 8.30 13.18
C TRP A 39 -2.49 7.44 12.53
N GLY A 40 -2.88 6.24 12.10
CA GLY A 40 -1.99 5.37 11.35
C GLY A 40 -1.96 5.72 9.87
N LYS A 41 -0.91 5.23 9.19
CA LYS A 41 -0.62 5.46 7.78
C LYS A 41 -0.32 4.12 7.11
N GLU A 42 -0.92 3.93 5.94
CA GLU A 42 -0.61 2.83 5.04
C GLU A 42 -0.49 3.38 3.61
N ILE A 43 0.45 2.83 2.84
CA ILE A 43 0.62 3.16 1.41
C ILE A 43 0.76 1.85 0.65
N PHE A 44 0.02 1.71 -0.45
CA PHE A 44 0.19 0.60 -1.38
C PHE A 44 0.08 1.05 -2.85
N PRO A 45 0.66 0.31 -3.81
CA PRO A 45 0.64 0.68 -5.21
C PRO A 45 -0.75 0.50 -5.85
N ILE A 46 -0.98 1.24 -6.94
CA ILE A 46 -2.08 1.02 -7.88
C ILE A 46 -1.46 0.41 -9.17
N PRO A 47 -1.90 -0.75 -9.67
CA PRO A 47 -3.14 -1.46 -9.36
C PRO A 47 -3.21 -2.02 -7.94
N ILE A 48 -4.36 -1.84 -7.32
CA ILE A 48 -4.63 -2.25 -5.94
C ILE A 48 -4.87 -3.76 -5.96
N GLU A 49 -4.20 -4.52 -5.10
CA GLU A 49 -4.25 -5.99 -5.13
C GLU A 49 -5.68 -6.54 -5.03
N PHE A 50 -6.50 -5.94 -4.16
CA PHE A 50 -7.90 -6.33 -3.98
C PHE A 50 -8.86 -5.74 -5.02
N ALA A 51 -8.43 -4.71 -5.77
CA ALA A 51 -9.25 -4.05 -6.79
C ALA A 51 -8.47 -3.88 -8.12
N PRO A 52 -8.04 -5.00 -8.74
CA PRO A 52 -7.12 -4.97 -9.89
C PRO A 52 -7.76 -4.45 -11.19
N ALA A 53 -9.09 -4.31 -11.23
CA ALA A 53 -9.82 -3.81 -12.39
C ALA A 53 -9.76 -2.28 -12.53
N ILE A 54 -9.35 -1.55 -11.48
CA ILE A 54 -9.24 -0.10 -11.49
C ILE A 54 -8.11 0.28 -12.49
N PRO A 55 -8.41 1.02 -13.57
CA PRO A 55 -7.52 1.16 -14.73
C PRO A 55 -6.48 2.27 -14.53
N TYR A 56 -5.89 2.37 -13.35
CA TYR A 56 -4.94 3.40 -12.99
C TYR A 56 -3.58 2.82 -12.59
N THR A 57 -2.58 3.70 -12.55
CA THR A 57 -1.29 3.41 -11.93
C THR A 57 -0.95 4.54 -10.97
N GLY A 58 -0.17 4.25 -9.94
CA GLY A 58 0.17 5.24 -8.93
C GLY A 58 0.29 4.61 -7.54
N GLN A 59 -0.12 5.36 -6.52
CA GLN A 59 -0.19 4.88 -5.15
C GLN A 59 -1.50 5.30 -4.49
N GLU A 60 -1.97 4.48 -3.56
CA GLU A 60 -2.98 4.86 -2.59
C GLU A 60 -2.30 5.11 -1.24
N GLU A 61 -2.74 6.16 -0.57
CA GLU A 61 -2.33 6.47 0.79
C GLU A 61 -3.55 6.53 1.70
N LEU A 62 -3.53 5.77 2.79
CA LEU A 62 -4.58 5.75 3.80
C LEU A 62 -4.13 6.41 5.10
N ARG A 63 -5.13 6.93 5.81
CA ARG A 63 -5.06 7.47 7.17
C ARG A 63 -6.21 6.89 7.96
N PHE A 64 -5.92 6.17 9.04
CA PHE A 64 -6.95 5.57 9.87
C PHE A 64 -6.91 6.11 11.29
N ALA A 65 -8.09 6.39 11.86
CA ALA A 65 -8.21 6.87 13.22
C ALA A 65 -7.73 5.81 14.23
N PRO A 66 -7.22 6.17 15.42
CA PRO A 66 -6.70 5.19 16.40
C PRO A 66 -7.65 4.04 16.75
N GLY A 67 -8.97 4.25 16.66
CA GLY A 67 -10.01 3.26 16.95
C GLY A 67 -10.67 2.61 15.73
N TRP A 68 -10.12 2.77 14.53
CA TRP A 68 -10.77 2.31 13.28
C TRP A 68 -11.07 0.80 13.24
N GLY A 69 -10.23 -0.02 13.86
CA GLY A 69 -10.36 -1.47 13.91
C GLY A 69 -11.10 -2.02 15.14
N ASP A 70 -11.56 -1.15 16.04
CA ASP A 70 -12.30 -1.54 17.24
C ASP A 70 -13.80 -1.30 17.03
N SER A 71 -14.58 -2.37 16.98
CA SER A 71 -16.04 -2.32 16.77
C SER A 71 -16.83 -1.65 17.90
N THR A 72 -16.19 -1.39 19.04
CA THR A 72 -16.79 -0.67 20.17
C THR A 72 -16.45 0.82 20.17
N SER A 73 -15.52 1.26 19.32
CA SER A 73 -15.12 2.65 19.20
C SER A 73 -16.15 3.47 18.41
N ALA A 74 -16.31 4.74 18.79
CA ALA A 74 -17.06 5.71 17.97
C ALA A 74 -16.41 5.97 16.60
N GLU A 75 -15.12 5.64 16.47
CA GLU A 75 -14.31 5.81 15.26
C GLU A 75 -14.22 4.52 14.43
N TYR A 76 -15.01 3.48 14.75
CA TYR A 76 -14.98 2.22 14.00
C TYR A 76 -15.20 2.48 12.49
N TRP A 77 -14.36 1.90 11.63
CA TRP A 77 -14.32 2.16 10.18
C TRP A 77 -14.11 3.63 9.76
N SER A 78 -13.54 4.47 10.63
CA SER A 78 -13.18 5.85 10.29
C SER A 78 -11.77 5.94 9.73
N TYR A 79 -11.69 6.24 8.44
CA TYR A 79 -10.44 6.44 7.70
C TYR A 79 -10.64 7.42 6.54
N ALA A 80 -9.53 7.95 6.02
CA ALA A 80 -9.47 8.76 4.82
C ALA A 80 -8.39 8.20 3.90
N TYR A 81 -8.55 8.37 2.59
CA TYR A 81 -7.56 7.93 1.62
C TYR A 81 -7.42 8.90 0.45
N VAL A 82 -6.28 8.82 -0.24
CA VAL A 82 -5.99 9.55 -1.47
C VAL A 82 -5.45 8.56 -2.51
N TRP A 83 -6.02 8.57 -3.71
CA TRP A 83 -5.41 7.95 -4.89
C TRP A 83 -4.59 8.98 -5.64
N PHE A 84 -3.27 8.81 -5.62
CA PHE A 84 -2.34 9.63 -6.39
C PHE A 84 -2.03 8.94 -7.71
N ILE A 85 -2.77 9.35 -8.74
CA ILE A 85 -2.81 8.68 -10.04
C ILE A 85 -1.82 9.32 -11.02
N ASN A 86 -1.04 8.47 -11.70
CA ASN A 86 -0.11 8.89 -12.74
C ASN A 86 -0.83 9.29 -14.03
N GLY A 87 -0.22 10.20 -14.81
CA GLY A 87 -0.65 10.47 -16.18
C GLY A 87 -1.88 11.38 -16.32
N GLN A 88 -2.42 11.89 -15.21
CA GLN A 88 -3.57 12.81 -15.19
C GLN A 88 -4.73 12.34 -16.08
N PRO A 89 -5.28 11.13 -15.85
CA PRO A 89 -6.38 10.63 -16.66
C PRO A 89 -7.63 11.49 -16.49
N ASP A 90 -8.49 11.48 -17.50
CA ASP A 90 -9.82 12.09 -17.39
C ASP A 90 -10.67 11.31 -16.39
N ILE A 91 -10.99 11.96 -15.28
CA ILE A 91 -11.86 11.41 -14.23
C ILE A 91 -13.30 11.84 -14.52
N THR A 92 -14.09 10.94 -15.08
CA THR A 92 -15.52 11.16 -15.33
C THR A 92 -16.36 10.68 -14.15
N GLN A 93 -17.60 11.16 -14.04
CA GLN A 93 -18.54 10.68 -13.03
C GLN A 93 -18.78 9.17 -13.14
N GLU A 94 -19.01 8.66 -14.36
CA GLU A 94 -19.22 7.23 -14.62
C GLU A 94 -17.98 6.40 -14.25
N GLY A 95 -16.78 6.86 -14.62
CA GLY A 95 -15.53 6.20 -14.26
C GLY A 95 -15.31 6.15 -12.75
N MET A 96 -15.60 7.25 -12.04
CA MET A 96 -15.52 7.29 -10.58
C MET A 96 -16.49 6.30 -9.93
N GLU A 97 -17.74 6.23 -10.41
CA GLU A 97 -18.73 5.28 -9.91
C GLU A 97 -18.28 3.82 -10.09
N GLN A 98 -17.81 3.47 -11.30
CA GLN A 98 -17.30 2.14 -11.60
C GLN A 98 -16.09 1.76 -10.74
N ASN A 99 -15.15 2.70 -10.54
CA ASN A 99 -13.96 2.46 -9.74
C ASN A 99 -14.29 2.26 -8.25
N LEU A 100 -15.22 3.05 -7.71
CA LEU A 100 -15.66 2.89 -6.31
C LEU A 100 -16.41 1.57 -6.10
N GLN A 101 -17.23 1.14 -7.08
CA GLN A 101 -17.86 -0.19 -7.03
C GLN A 101 -16.81 -1.30 -7.00
N GLN A 102 -15.78 -1.23 -7.84
CA GLN A 102 -14.70 -2.22 -7.86
C GLN A 102 -13.88 -2.23 -6.56
N TYR A 103 -13.70 -1.07 -5.93
CA TYR A 103 -12.91 -0.96 -4.70
C TYR A 103 -13.57 -1.60 -3.47
N TYR A 104 -14.91 -1.58 -3.40
CA TYR A 104 -15.68 -2.01 -2.23
C TYR A 104 -16.44 -3.34 -2.39
N THR A 105 -16.21 -4.10 -3.47
CA THR A 105 -16.91 -5.36 -3.77
C THR A 105 -16.09 -6.60 -3.42
#